data_AF-A0A235CNI4-F1
#
_entry.id   AF-A0A235CNI4-F1
#
_cell.length_a   1.000
_cell.length_b   1.000
_cell.length_c   1.000
_cell.angle_alpha   90.00
_cell.angle_beta   90.00
_cell.angle_gamma   90.00
#
_symmetry.space_group_name_H-M   'P 1'
#
loop_
_entity.id
_entity.type
_entity.pdbx_description
1 polymer ?
#
loop_
_entity_poly.entity_id
_entity_poly.type
_entity_poly.pdbx_seq_one_letter_code
_entity_poly.pdbx_strand_id
1 'polypeptide(L)' 'MGALIKLILLLLVAVFLASEVNLSTSLYRYEDNEIELTFPVWQTDNPWYYLKWNPSAGEFEQRVMSEQ' A
#
# COMPACT_ATOMS: atom_id res chain seq x y z
N MET A 1 24.85 -6.59 -15.26
CA MET A 1 24.12 -6.52 -13.97
C MET A 1 23.62 -5.13 -13.62
N GLY A 2 24.42 -4.05 -13.73
CA GLY A 2 23.98 -2.70 -13.35
C GLY A 2 22.75 -2.15 -14.10
N ALA A 3 22.60 -2.44 -15.39
CA ALA A 3 21.42 -2.00 -16.16
C ALA A 3 20.12 -2.67 -15.69
N LEU A 4 20.17 -3.96 -15.36
CA LEU A 4 19.01 -4.71 -14.86
C LEU A 4 18.55 -4.18 -13.49
N ILE A 5 19.50 -3.92 -12.59
CA ILE A 5 19.19 -3.36 -11.26
C ILE A 5 18.52 -1.99 -11.41
N LYS A 6 19.04 -1.12 -12.28
CA LYS A 6 18.43 0.19 -12.57
C LYS A 6 17.00 0.04 -13.09
N LEU A 7 16.75 -0.89 -14.00
CA LEU A 7 15.42 -1.14 -14.54
C LEU A 7 14.45 -1.61 -13.45
N ILE A 8 14.88 -2.55 -12.58
CA ILE A 8 14.06 -3.03 -11.46
C ILE A 8 13.72 -1.89 -10.50
N LEU A 9 14.70 -1.04 -10.16
CA LEU A 9 14.47 0.12 -9.31
C LEU A 9 13.48 1.12 -9.94
N LEU A 10 13.60 1.37 -11.24
CA LEU A 10 12.65 2.23 -11.96
C LEU A 10 11.24 1.66 -11.95
N LEU A 11 11.09 0.35 -12.16
CA LEU A 11 9.79 -0.33 -12.10
C LEU A 11 9.20 -0.29 -10.69
N LEU A 12 10.01 -0.50 -9.65
CA LEU A 12 9.56 -0.38 -8.26
C LEU A 12 9.06 1.02 -7.94
N VAL A 13 9.78 2.06 -8.39
CA VAL A 13 9.34 3.45 -8.22
C VAL A 13 8.05 3.70 -8.98
N ALA A 14 7.92 3.22 -10.22
CA ALA A 14 6.70 3.36 -11.00
C ALA A 14 5.49 2.68 -10.33
N VAL A 15 5.68 1.46 -9.80
CA VAL A 15 4.65 0.74 -9.05
C VAL A 15 4.26 1.51 -7.79
N PHE A 16 5.23 2.04 -7.04
CA PHE A 16 4.96 2.84 -5.84
C PHE A 16 4.20 4.14 -6.16
N LEU A 17 4.55 4.82 -7.25
CA LEU A 17 3.80 6.00 -7.72
C LEU A 17 2.37 5.64 -8.16
N ALA A 18 2.14 4.38 -8.50
CA ALA A 18 0.84 3.83 -8.84
C ALA A 18 0.07 3.27 -7.62
N SER A 19 0.56 3.41 -6.38
CA SER A 19 -0.28 3.18 -5.19
C SER A 19 -1.08 4.41 -4.80
N GLU A 20 -2.23 4.13 -4.20
CA GLU A 20 -2.88 5.05 -3.27
C GLU A 20 -2.35 4.81 -1.85
N VAL A 21 -2.00 5.90 -1.16
CA VAL A 21 -1.60 5.89 0.25
C VAL A 21 -2.59 6.75 1.02
N ASN A 22 -3.33 6.14 1.94
CA ASN A 22 -4.23 6.85 2.85
C ASN A 22 -3.68 6.84 4.27
N LEU A 23 -3.57 8.01 4.87
CA LEU A 23 -3.09 8.20 6.23
C LEU A 23 -4.24 8.77 7.06
N SER A 24 -4.84 7.94 7.89
CA SER A 24 -5.82 8.38 8.88
C SER A 24 -5.09 8.60 10.19
N THR A 25 -4.99 9.86 10.61
CA THR A 25 -4.30 10.23 11.86
C THR A 25 -5.16 11.15 12.70
N SER A 26 -5.13 10.93 14.01
CA SER A 26 -5.87 11.70 15.00
C SER A 26 -4.97 12.02 16.19
N LEU A 27 -5.01 13.29 16.61
CA LEU A 27 -4.33 13.78 17.83
C LEU A 27 -4.99 13.32 19.13
N TYR A 28 -6.24 12.87 19.06
CA TYR A 28 -7.05 12.53 20.24
C TYR A 28 -7.40 11.04 20.32
N ARG A 29 -7.33 10.34 19.20
CA ARG A 29 -7.63 8.90 19.08
C ARG A 29 -6.45 8.22 18.40
N TYR A 30 -5.38 8.03 19.16
CA TYR A 30 -4.16 7.44 18.62
C TYR A 30 -4.36 5.97 18.25
N GLU A 31 -5.25 5.29 18.98
CA GLU A 31 -5.73 3.94 18.71
C GLU A 31 -6.36 3.77 17.33
N ASP A 32 -6.85 4.85 16.72
CA ASP A 32 -7.47 4.85 15.39
C ASP A 32 -6.46 5.24 14.29
N ASN A 33 -5.18 5.49 14.62
CA ASN A 33 -4.17 5.85 13.63
C ASN A 33 -3.86 4.66 12.73
N GLU A 34 -4.03 4.85 11.43
CA GLU A 34 -3.84 3.77 10.46
C GLU A 34 -3.25 4.27 9.14
N ILE A 35 -2.57 3.35 8.48
CA ILE A 35 -1.99 3.51 7.15
C ILE A 35 -2.65 2.49 6.25
N GLU A 36 -3.20 2.94 5.13
CA GLU A 36 -3.71 2.07 4.07
C GLU A 36 -2.90 2.28 2.78
N LEU A 37 -2.56 1.17 2.14
CA LEU A 37 -1.85 1.11 0.87
C LEU A 37 -2.68 0.27 -0.09
N THR A 38 -3.06 0.85 -1.22
CA THR A 38 -3.88 0.19 -2.23
C THR A 38 -3.18 0.26 -3.58
N PHE A 39 -3.02 -0.88 -4.24
CA PHE A 39 -2.46 -0.99 -5.57
C PHE A 39 -3.39 -1.75 -6.51
N PRO A 40 -3.62 -1.26 -7.74
CA PRO A 40 -3.19 0.02 -8.27
C PRO A 40 -4.21 1.13 -7.93
N VAL A 41 -3.76 2.39 -7.97
CA VAL A 41 -4.60 3.57 -7.67
C VAL A 41 -5.83 3.72 -8.58
N TRP A 42 -5.79 3.20 -9.81
CA TRP A 42 -6.90 3.32 -10.77
C TRP A 42 -7.95 2.20 -10.65
N GLN A 43 -7.77 1.23 -9.76
CA GLN A 43 -8.68 0.09 -9.61
C GLN A 43 -8.89 -0.23 -8.12
N THR A 44 -9.35 0.75 -7.35
CA THR A 44 -9.57 0.62 -5.90
C THR A 44 -10.69 -0.35 -5.53
N ASP A 45 -11.66 -0.56 -6.41
CA ASP A 45 -12.74 -1.55 -6.21
C ASP A 45 -12.26 -3.00 -6.31
N ASN A 46 -11.17 -3.25 -7.05
CA ASN A 46 -10.56 -4.57 -7.19
C ASN A 46 -9.03 -4.43 -7.26
N PRO A 47 -8.39 -4.08 -6.14
CA PRO A 47 -6.97 -3.80 -6.11
C PRO A 47 -6.18 -5.11 -6.19
N TRP A 48 -5.09 -5.12 -6.97
CA TRP A 48 -4.15 -6.24 -7.00
C TRP A 48 -3.58 -6.55 -5.60
N TYR A 49 -3.31 -5.50 -4.83
CA TYR A 49 -2.73 -5.59 -3.50
C TYR A 49 -3.29 -4.51 -2.58
N TYR A 50 -3.68 -4.91 -1.38
CA TYR A 50 -4.13 -4.03 -0.32
C TYR A 50 -3.41 -4.37 0.98
N LEU A 51 -2.97 -3.35 1.70
CA LEU A 51 -2.41 -3.44 3.03
C LEU A 51 -3.01 -2.36 3.92
N LYS A 52 -3.46 -2.74 5.10
CA LYS A 52 -3.88 -1.83 6.15
C LYS A 52 -3.13 -2.17 7.43
N TRP A 53 -2.59 -1.15 8.07
CA TRP A 53 -1.83 -1.31 9.30
C TRP A 53 -2.20 -0.23 10.30
N ASN A 54 -2.63 -0.65 11.47
CA ASN A 54 -2.81 0.19 12.63
C ASN A 54 -1.71 -0.17 13.67
N PRO A 55 -0.64 0.64 13.78
CA PRO A 55 0.46 0.35 14.69
C PRO A 55 0.06 0.41 16.17
N SER A 56 -0.92 1.23 16.51
CA SER A 56 -1.35 1.45 17.89
C SER A 56 -2.24 0.33 18.42
N ALA A 57 -3.10 -0.23 17.58
CA ALA A 57 -3.93 -1.39 17.88
C ALA A 57 -3.22 -2.73 17.63
N GLY A 58 -2.09 -2.72 16.91
CA GLY A 58 -1.39 -3.95 16.49
C GLY A 58 -2.15 -4.73 15.41
N GLU A 59 -3.05 -4.06 14.70
CA GLU A 59 -3.88 -4.67 13.66
C GLU A 59 -3.18 -4.56 12.31
N PHE A 60 -3.13 -5.67 11.58
CA PHE A 60 -2.53 -5.75 10.26
C PHE A 60 -3.41 -6.61 9.34
N GLU A 61 -3.84 -6.02 8.23
CA GLU A 61 -4.62 -6.68 7.20
C GLU A 61 -3.86 -6.62 5.88
N GLN A 62 -3.78 -7.76 5.20
CA GLN A 62 -3.21 -7.88 3.87
C GLN A 62 -4.16 -8.66 2.99
N ARG A 63 -4.47 -8.12 1.82
CA ARG A 63 -5.30 -8.77 0.80
C ARG A 63 -4.57 -8.73 -0.54
N VAL A 64 -4.46 -9.89 -1.18
CA VAL A 64 -3.95 -10.01 -2.55
C VAL A 64 -5.10 -10.54 -3.38
N MET A 65 -5.57 -9.77 -4.35
CA MET A 65 -6.61 -10.24 -5.26
C MET A 65 -5.96 -11.04 -6.37
N SER A 66 -6.15 -12.35 -6.35
CA SER A 66 -5.96 -13.19 -7.53
C SER A 66 -7.25 -13.23 -8.32
N GLU A 67 -7.20 -12.94 -9.62
CA GLU A 67 -8.30 -13.28 -10.53
C GLU A 67 -8.64 -14.78 -10.33
N GLN A 68 -9.86 -15.08 -9.90
CA GLN A 68 -10.39 -16.45 -9.87
C GLN A 68 -10.83 -16.88 -11.27
#